data_AF-A0A1S3QLL6-F1
#
_entry.id   AF-A0A1S3QLL6-F1
#
_cell.length_a   1.000
_cell.length_b   1.000
_cell.length_c   1.000
_cell.angle_alpha   90.00
_cell.angle_beta   90.00
_cell.angle_gamma   90.00
#
_symmetry.space_group_name_H-M   'P 1'
#
loop_
_entity.id
_entity.type
_entity.pdbx_description
1 polymer ?
#
loop_
_entity_poly.entity_id
_entity_poly.type
_entity_poly.pdbx_seq_one_letter_code
_entity_poly.pdbx_strand_id
1 'polypeptide(L)'
;MMKIANDIRFLGSGPRSGLGELSLPENEPGSSIMPGKVNPTQCEAMTMVAAQVMGNNVAVTIGGSNGHFELNVFKPMMVRTDITVD
;
A
#
# COMPACT_ATOMS: atom_id res chain seq x y z
N MET A 1 5.56 -6.11 -1.34
CA MET A 1 4.34 -6.10 -0.50
C MET A 1 3.04 -6.11 -1.29
N MET A 2 2.88 -5.31 -2.36
CA MET A 2 1.62 -5.23 -3.12
C MET A 2 1.03 -6.59 -3.55
N LYS A 3 1.85 -7.48 -4.13
CA LYS A 3 1.40 -8.83 -4.53
C LYS A 3 0.87 -9.65 -3.37
N ILE A 4 1.63 -9.73 -2.27
CA ILE A 4 1.26 -10.53 -1.09
C ILE A 4 -0.05 -10.01 -0.46
N ALA A 5 -0.19 -8.68 -0.31
CA ALA A 5 -1.41 -8.08 0.19
C ALA A 5 -2.62 -8.38 -0.72
N ASN A 6 -2.41 -8.38 -2.05
CA ASN A 6 -3.44 -8.74 -3.02
C ASN A 6 -3.84 -10.22 -2.92
N ASP A 7 -2.89 -11.13 -2.76
CA ASP A 7 -3.20 -12.56 -2.57
C ASP A 7 -4.02 -12.77 -1.29
N ILE A 8 -3.59 -12.19 -0.16
CA ILE A 8 -4.27 -12.35 1.13
C ILE A 8 -5.71 -11.86 1.05
N ARG A 9 -5.97 -10.69 0.48
CA ARG A 9 -7.34 -10.18 0.36
C ARG A 9 -8.22 -10.99 -0.60
N PHE A 10 -7.64 -11.60 -1.64
CA PHE A 10 -8.39 -12.45 -2.56
C PHE A 10 -8.68 -13.80 -1.93
N LEU A 11 -7.70 -14.44 -1.31
CA LEU A 11 -7.87 -15.70 -0.59
C LEU A 11 -8.84 -15.54 0.60
N GLY A 12 -8.85 -14.36 1.24
CA GLY A 12 -9.81 -14.00 2.29
C GLY A 12 -11.17 -13.49 1.81
N SER A 13 -11.43 -13.44 0.50
CA SER A 13 -12.70 -12.94 -0.04
C SER A 13 -13.85 -13.92 0.24
N GLY A 14 -15.02 -13.40 0.61
CA GLY A 14 -16.15 -14.23 1.04
C GLY A 14 -17.27 -13.38 1.64
N PRO A 15 -18.18 -13.97 2.45
CA PRO A 15 -18.13 -15.33 3.00
C PRO A 15 -18.75 -16.42 2.12
N ARG A 16 -19.49 -16.07 1.06
CA ARG A 16 -20.22 -17.06 0.23
C ARG A 16 -19.88 -17.04 -1.25
N SER A 17 -19.45 -15.89 -1.77
CA SER A 17 -19.25 -15.66 -3.21
C SER A 17 -17.83 -15.18 -3.52
N GLY A 18 -16.84 -15.68 -2.77
CA GLY A 18 -15.40 -15.41 -2.96
C GLY A 18 -14.61 -16.72 -2.91
N LEU A 19 -13.28 -16.63 -2.76
CA LEU A 19 -12.42 -17.83 -2.64
C LEU A 19 -12.54 -18.49 -1.27
N GLY A 20 -12.57 -17.71 -0.18
CA GLY A 20 -12.82 -18.19 1.18
C GLY A 20 -11.76 -19.13 1.75
N GLU A 21 -10.53 -19.11 1.21
CA GLU A 21 -9.43 -20.00 1.63
C GLU A 21 -8.74 -19.54 2.91
N LEU A 22 -8.81 -18.24 3.22
CA LEU A 22 -8.27 -17.66 4.46
C LEU A 22 -9.37 -16.99 5.28
N SER A 23 -9.28 -17.07 6.60
CA SER A 23 -10.08 -16.28 7.52
C SER A 23 -9.27 -15.09 8.01
N LEU A 24 -9.71 -13.87 7.66
CA LEU A 24 -9.06 -12.65 8.10
C LEU A 24 -9.61 -12.22 9.46
N PRO A 25 -8.77 -11.69 10.37
CA PRO A 25 -9.24 -11.16 11.64
C PRO A 25 -10.06 -9.88 11.42
N GLU A 26 -11.19 -9.78 12.12
CA GLU A 26 -12.01 -8.57 12.15
C GLU A 26 -11.38 -7.55 13.11
N ASN A 27 -11.05 -6.36 12.59
CA ASN A 27 -10.43 -5.28 13.36
C ASN A 27 -11.32 -4.04 13.46
N GLU A 28 -12.17 -3.80 12.45
CA GLU A 28 -13.19 -2.76 12.47
C GLU A 28 -14.56 -3.36 12.84
N PRO A 29 -15.43 -2.63 13.58
CA PRO A 29 -16.74 -3.15 13.96
C PRO A 29 -17.60 -3.50 12.74
N GLY A 30 -17.99 -4.77 12.63
CA GLY A 30 -18.97 -5.23 11.66
C GLY A 30 -20.40 -4.81 11.98
N SER A 31 -21.31 -5.11 11.06
CA SER A 31 -22.75 -4.91 11.26
C SER A 31 -23.41 -6.22 11.67
N SER A 32 -24.28 -6.19 12.68
CA SER A 32 -25.03 -7.36 13.15
C SER A 32 -25.91 -8.02 12.07
N ILE A 33 -26.31 -7.26 11.05
CA ILE A 33 -27.10 -7.77 9.90
C ILE A 33 -26.22 -8.44 8.82
N MET A 34 -24.90 -8.24 8.87
CA MET A 34 -23.93 -8.80 7.91
C MET A 34 -22.91 -9.70 8.61
N PRO A 35 -23.34 -10.82 9.22
CA PRO A 35 -22.43 -11.72 9.93
C PRO A 35 -21.39 -12.32 8.98
N GLY A 36 -20.13 -12.37 9.44
CA GLY A 36 -19.01 -12.95 8.69
C GLY A 36 -18.46 -12.07 7.57
N LYS A 37 -18.98 -10.86 7.36
CA LYS A 37 -18.37 -9.87 6.47
C LYS A 37 -17.18 -9.23 7.16
N VAL A 38 -15.97 -9.54 6.70
CA VAL A 38 -14.72 -8.90 7.15
C VAL A 38 -14.07 -8.20 5.96
N ASN A 39 -13.84 -6.89 6.05
CA ASN A 39 -13.15 -6.15 5.01
C ASN A 39 -11.62 -6.28 5.23
N PRO A 40 -10.81 -6.46 4.18
CA PRO A 40 -9.37 -6.62 4.27
C PRO A 40 -8.65 -5.26 4.40
N THR A 41 -9.07 -4.41 5.34
CA THR A 41 -8.65 -3.00 5.50
C THR A 41 -7.14 -2.81 5.61
N GLN A 42 -6.44 -3.73 6.30
CA GLN A 42 -4.99 -3.71 6.41
C GLN A 42 -4.29 -4.01 5.07
N CYS A 43 -4.87 -4.91 4.26
CA CYS A 43 -4.36 -5.18 2.91
C CYS A 43 -4.60 -3.97 2.01
N GLU A 44 -5.76 -3.30 2.13
CA GLU A 44 -6.08 -2.07 1.40
C GLU A 44 -5.06 -0.97 1.73
N ALA A 45 -4.84 -0.69 3.02
CA ALA A 45 -3.84 0.27 3.48
C ALA A 45 -2.44 -0.05 2.96
N MET A 46 -2.03 -1.31 3.03
CA MET A 46 -0.73 -1.77 2.52
C MET A 46 -0.59 -1.58 1.01
N THR A 47 -1.66 -1.81 0.24
CA THR A 47 -1.63 -1.57 -1.22
C THR A 47 -1.56 -0.09 -1.58
N MET A 48 -2.23 0.78 -0.81
CA MET A 48 -2.11 2.24 -0.98
C MET A 48 -0.69 2.73 -0.70
N VAL A 49 -0.10 2.32 0.43
CA VAL A 49 1.30 2.64 0.76
C VAL A 49 2.26 2.13 -0.30
N ALA A 50 2.08 0.90 -0.78
CA ALA A 50 2.93 0.34 -1.82
C ALA A 50 2.86 1.14 -3.13
N ALA A 51 1.68 1.65 -3.51
CA ALA A 51 1.53 2.52 -4.68
C ALA A 51 2.22 3.88 -4.47
N GLN A 52 2.08 4.48 -3.28
CA GLN A 52 2.75 5.73 -2.94
C GLN A 52 4.28 5.62 -3.02
N VAL A 53 4.85 4.54 -2.48
CA VAL A 53 6.30 4.26 -2.54
C VAL A 53 6.80 4.13 -3.98
N MET A 54 6.01 3.51 -4.88
CA MET A 54 6.37 3.45 -6.30
C MET A 54 6.41 4.84 -6.94
N GLY A 55 5.45 5.72 -6.62
CA GLY A 55 5.45 7.11 -7.07
C GLY A 55 6.63 7.92 -6.52
N ASN A 56 6.93 7.76 -5.23
CA ASN A 56 8.08 8.40 -4.58
C ASN A 56 9.39 8.00 -5.26
N ASN A 57 9.57 6.71 -5.59
CA ASN A 57 10.76 6.23 -6.30
C ASN A 57 10.93 6.90 -7.67
N VAL A 58 9.85 7.12 -8.43
CA VAL A 58 9.91 7.84 -9.70
C VAL A 58 10.37 9.29 -9.50
N ALA A 59 9.80 9.99 -8.51
CA ALA A 59 10.18 11.37 -8.21
C ALA A 59 11.66 11.48 -7.78
N VAL A 60 12.14 10.54 -6.95
CA VAL A 60 13.55 10.47 -6.54
C VAL A 60 14.46 10.18 -7.72
N THR A 61 14.06 9.28 -8.62
CA THR A 61 14.81 8.97 -9.85
C THR A 61 14.96 10.21 -10.74
N ILE A 62 13.89 11.01 -10.89
CA ILE A 62 13.94 12.28 -11.61
C ILE A 62 14.87 13.27 -10.89
N GLY A 63 14.76 13.43 -9.57
CA GLY A 63 15.66 14.31 -8.81
C GLY A 63 17.13 13.90 -8.92
N GLY A 64 17.41 12.59 -8.90
CA GLY A 64 18.74 12.02 -9.02
C GLY A 64 19.40 12.28 -10.37
N SER A 65 18.62 12.31 -11.46
CA SER A 65 19.14 12.56 -12.81
C SER A 65 19.37 14.03 -13.16
N ASN A 66 18.85 14.97 -12.34
CA ASN A 66 18.93 16.43 -12.60
C ASN A 66 20.06 17.15 -11.85
N GLY A 67 21.15 16.44 -11.55
CA GLY A 67 22.38 17.06 -11.03
C GLY A 67 23.13 17.83 -12.12
N HIS A 68 23.70 18.99 -11.77
CA HIS A 68 24.48 19.80 -12.70
C HIS A 68 25.86 20.07 -12.12
N PHE A 69 26.91 19.69 -12.87
CA PHE A 69 28.32 19.86 -12.50
C PHE A 69 28.64 19.30 -11.09
N GLU A 70 29.17 20.14 -10.18
CA GLU A 70 29.69 19.72 -8.88
C GLU A 70 28.60 19.36 -7.86
N LEU A 71 27.32 19.72 -8.10
CA LEU A 71 26.28 19.57 -7.09
C LEU A 71 24.87 19.31 -7.65
N ASN A 72 24.17 18.36 -7.03
CA ASN A 72 22.74 18.19 -7.21
C ASN A 72 21.96 19.02 -6.17
N VAL A 73 21.14 19.97 -6.64
CA VAL A 73 20.31 20.86 -5.81
C VAL A 73 18.92 20.29 -5.46
N PHE A 74 18.56 19.13 -6.00
CA PHE A 74 17.29 18.43 -5.72
C PHE A 74 17.32 17.63 -4.41
N LYS A 75 18.45 17.65 -3.67
CA LYS A 75 18.63 16.93 -2.39
C LYS A 75 17.49 17.13 -1.38
N PRO A 76 16.96 18.36 -1.13
CA PRO A 76 15.86 18.55 -0.18
C PRO A 76 14.55 17.88 -0.61
N MET A 77 14.28 17.83 -1.91
CA MET A 77 13.09 17.15 -2.45
C MET A 77 13.25 15.64 -2.31
N MET A 78 14.39 15.08 -2.74
CA MET A 78 14.65 13.65 -2.69
C MET A 78 14.58 13.10 -1.26
N VAL A 79 15.23 13.76 -0.29
CA VAL A 79 15.24 13.27 1.11
C VAL A 79 13.85 13.29 1.75
N ARG A 80 13.03 14.30 1.45
CA ARG A 80 11.65 14.36 1.93
C ARG A 80 10.84 13.19 1.34
N THR A 81 10.89 13.02 0.03
CA THR A 81 10.15 11.97 -0.69
C THR A 81 10.58 10.56 -0.31
N ASP A 82 11.84 10.33 0.03
CA ASP A 82 12.33 9.03 0.52
C ASP A 82 11.86 8.69 1.93
N ILE A 83 11.73 9.69 2.81
CA ILE A 83 11.45 9.46 4.25
C ILE A 83 9.95 9.48 4.56
N THR A 84 9.15 10.29 3.85
CA THR A 84 7.73 10.47 4.19
C THR A 84 6.84 9.49 3.44
N VAL A 85 5.94 8.83 4.17
CA VAL A 85 4.84 8.01 3.62
C VAL A 85 3.48 8.66 3.96
N ASP A 86 3.51 9.95 4.29
CA ASP A 86 2.49 10.69 5.03
C ASP A 86 1.90 11.82 4.18
#